data_AF-A0A3C1A0W4-F1
#
_entry.id   AF-A0A3C1A0W4-F1
#
_cell.length_a   1.000
_cell.length_b   1.000
_cell.length_c   1.000
_cell.angle_alpha   90.00
_cell.angle_beta   90.00
_cell.angle_gamma   90.00
#
_symmetry.space_group_name_H-M   'P 1'
#
loop_
_entity.id
_entity.type
_entity.pdbx_description
1 polymer ?
#
loop_
_entity_poly.entity_id
_entity_poly.type
_entity_poly.pdbx_seq_one_letter_code
_entity_poly.pdbx_strand_id
1 'polypeptide(L)'
;MEEAVGESWARQAAKRLLALLLAVLITVVVVLSRERLAAYAGLGYFGIFLITLLSSATVVFPVPGLATVFAAGAVFNPILVGVMAGLGDAIGELTGYLAGYAGQEVIENQAVYTRFEEWMKRHGTLTIILLSAIPNPLFDLAGIAAGALRFPVTRFFLSCLLGKSVKDTMVALAGYYSLTFVERFIR
;
A
#
# COMPACT_ATOMS: atom_id res chain seq x y z
N MET A 1 -28.10 17.21 30.55
CA MET A 1 -27.06 17.35 29.50
C MET A 1 -26.09 16.15 29.47
N GLU A 2 -26.08 15.28 30.49
CA GLU A 2 -25.29 14.03 30.51
C GLU A 2 -25.90 12.85 29.72
N GLU A 3 -27.23 12.78 29.57
CA GLU A 3 -27.88 11.64 28.89
C GLU A 3 -27.59 11.56 27.37
N ALA A 4 -27.42 12.71 26.70
CA ALA A 4 -27.11 12.76 25.26
C ALA A 4 -25.66 12.32 24.93
N VAL A 5 -24.75 12.41 25.91
CA VAL A 5 -23.33 12.05 25.74
C VAL A 5 -23.13 10.54 25.84
N GLY A 6 -23.90 9.86 26.71
CA GLY A 6 -23.85 8.39 26.86
C GLY A 6 -24.33 7.64 25.61
N GLU A 7 -25.35 8.15 24.93
CA GLU A 7 -25.90 7.53 23.71
C GLU A 7 -24.93 7.61 22.51
N SER A 8 -24.16 8.70 22.43
CA SER A 8 -23.09 8.89 21.43
C SER A 8 -21.94 7.92 21.62
N TRP A 9 -21.53 7.68 22.88
CA TRP A 9 -20.43 6.79 23.22
C TRP A 9 -20.79 5.32 23.01
N ALA A 10 -22.00 4.90 23.42
CA ALA A 10 -22.51 3.55 23.19
C ALA A 10 -22.64 3.21 21.70
N ARG A 11 -23.11 4.16 20.87
CA ARG A 11 -23.16 3.97 19.40
C ARG A 11 -21.77 3.90 18.77
N GLN A 12 -20.78 4.64 19.26
CA GLN A 12 -19.39 4.54 18.78
C GLN A 12 -18.74 3.23 19.21
N ALA A 13 -18.94 2.82 20.46
CA ALA A 13 -18.46 1.54 20.98
C ALA A 13 -19.08 0.36 20.19
N ALA A 14 -20.39 0.39 19.94
CA ALA A 14 -21.08 -0.62 19.14
C ALA A 14 -20.56 -0.69 17.70
N LYS A 15 -20.31 0.46 17.04
CA LYS A 15 -19.71 0.51 15.70
C LYS A 15 -18.29 -0.07 15.68
N ARG A 16 -17.48 0.22 16.69
CA ARG A 16 -16.12 -0.34 16.83
C ARG A 16 -16.14 -1.85 17.09
N LEU A 17 -17.06 -2.31 17.95
CA LEU A 17 -17.23 -3.73 18.26
C LEU A 17 -17.75 -4.52 17.05
N LEU A 18 -18.70 -3.94 16.32
CA LEU A 18 -19.22 -4.50 15.07
C LEU A 18 -18.13 -4.58 14.00
N ALA A 19 -17.31 -3.54 13.85
CA ALA A 19 -16.17 -3.55 12.93
C ALA A 19 -15.15 -4.65 13.30
N LEU A 20 -14.86 -4.82 14.59
CA LEU A 20 -14.00 -5.91 15.08
C LEU A 20 -14.58 -7.29 14.80
N LEU A 21 -15.88 -7.50 15.08
CA LEU A 21 -16.56 -8.77 14.82
C LEU A 21 -16.61 -9.10 13.33
N LEU A 22 -16.87 -8.10 12.48
CA LEU A 22 -16.81 -8.25 11.02
C LEU A 22 -15.40 -8.62 10.55
N ALA A 23 -14.37 -7.95 11.07
CA ALA A 23 -12.98 -8.27 10.74
C ALA A 23 -12.60 -9.71 11.12
N VAL A 24 -13.02 -10.16 12.31
CA VAL A 24 -12.82 -11.54 12.77
C VAL A 24 -13.59 -12.52 11.87
N LEU A 25 -14.85 -12.23 11.55
CA LEU A 25 -15.68 -13.09 10.69
C LEU A 25 -15.08 -13.24 9.29
N ILE A 26 -14.66 -12.13 8.66
CA ILE A 26 -13.98 -12.13 7.36
C ILE A 26 -12.70 -12.98 7.45
N THR A 27 -11.92 -12.80 8.51
CA THR A 27 -10.69 -13.58 8.74
C THR A 27 -10.97 -15.09 8.82
N VAL A 28 -12.00 -15.49 9.58
CA VAL A 28 -12.40 -16.91 9.73
C VAL A 28 -12.86 -17.50 8.40
N VAL A 29 -13.71 -16.78 7.65
CA VAL A 29 -14.23 -17.24 6.35
C VAL A 29 -13.11 -17.43 5.34
N VAL A 30 -12.13 -16.53 5.33
CA VAL A 30 -10.94 -16.61 4.47
C VAL A 30 -10.09 -17.85 4.79
N VAL A 31 -9.83 -18.11 6.08
CA VAL A 31 -9.04 -19.28 6.51
C VAL A 31 -9.72 -20.60 6.15
N LEU A 32 -11.04 -20.69 6.32
CA LEU A 32 -11.82 -21.90 6.00
C LEU A 32 -11.96 -22.15 4.50
N SER A 33 -11.85 -21.11 3.67
CA SER A 33 -12.05 -21.19 2.21
C SER A 33 -10.75 -21.23 1.41
N ARG A 34 -9.59 -21.32 2.08
CA ARG A 34 -8.24 -21.20 1.49
C ARG A 34 -8.00 -22.05 0.23
N GLU A 35 -8.47 -23.30 0.21
CA GLU A 35 -8.23 -24.21 -0.91
C GLU A 35 -9.13 -23.94 -2.13
N ARG A 36 -10.35 -23.44 -1.89
CA ARG A 36 -11.23 -22.98 -2.98
C ARG A 36 -10.78 -21.63 -3.55
N LEU A 37 -10.18 -20.76 -2.73
CA LEU A 37 -9.60 -19.49 -3.17
C LEU A 37 -8.34 -19.70 -4.04
N ALA A 38 -7.55 -20.74 -3.77
CA ALA A 38 -6.37 -21.08 -4.56
C ALA A 38 -6.71 -21.44 -6.03
N ALA A 39 -7.87 -22.03 -6.30
CA ALA A 39 -8.35 -22.32 -7.66
C ALA A 39 -8.70 -21.05 -8.46
N TYR A 40 -8.99 -19.93 -7.79
CA TYR A 40 -9.20 -18.60 -8.40
C TYR A 40 -7.96 -17.69 -8.28
N ALA A 41 -6.80 -18.23 -7.93
CA ALA A 41 -5.60 -17.44 -7.61
C ALA A 41 -5.14 -16.52 -8.74
N GLY A 42 -5.35 -16.86 -10.01
CA GLY A 42 -5.04 -15.96 -11.14
C GLY A 42 -5.86 -14.66 -11.13
N LEU A 43 -7.15 -14.75 -10.78
CA LEU A 43 -8.01 -13.59 -10.51
C LEU A 43 -7.62 -12.90 -9.19
N GLY A 44 -7.09 -13.64 -8.22
CA GLY A 44 -6.57 -13.13 -6.95
C GLY A 44 -5.34 -12.24 -7.13
N TYR A 45 -4.29 -12.72 -7.80
CA TYR A 45 -3.06 -11.95 -8.05
C TYR A 45 -3.31 -10.73 -8.95
N PHE A 46 -4.14 -10.88 -9.97
CA PHE A 46 -4.55 -9.76 -10.80
C PHE A 46 -5.42 -8.75 -10.02
N GLY A 47 -6.30 -9.23 -9.14
CA GLY A 47 -7.07 -8.39 -8.23
C GLY A 47 -6.19 -7.59 -7.27
N ILE A 48 -5.15 -8.20 -6.71
CA ILE A 48 -4.16 -7.51 -5.87
C ILE A 48 -3.49 -6.39 -6.66
N PHE A 49 -3.02 -6.68 -7.87
CA PHE A 49 -2.43 -5.68 -8.77
C PHE A 49 -3.38 -4.51 -9.04
N LEU A 50 -4.66 -4.77 -9.34
CA LEU A 50 -5.64 -3.71 -9.59
C LEU A 50 -5.93 -2.89 -8.33
N ILE A 51 -6.06 -3.53 -7.17
CA ILE A 51 -6.34 -2.85 -5.91
C ILE A 51 -5.16 -1.95 -5.52
N THR A 52 -3.93 -2.45 -5.62
CA THR A 52 -2.74 -1.63 -5.30
C THR A 52 -2.52 -0.52 -6.32
N LEU A 53 -2.73 -0.79 -7.60
CA LEU A 53 -2.75 0.23 -8.65
C LEU A 53 -3.73 1.37 -8.34
N LEU A 54 -4.98 1.04 -8.03
CA LEU A 54 -5.99 2.04 -7.70
C LEU A 54 -5.66 2.75 -6.39
N SER A 55 -5.18 2.01 -5.38
CA SER A 55 -4.78 2.57 -4.09
C SER A 55 -3.65 3.59 -4.23
N SER A 56 -2.66 3.36 -5.10
CA SER A 56 -1.56 4.30 -5.34
C SER A 56 -1.92 5.39 -6.33
N ALA A 57 -2.85 5.16 -7.26
CA ALA A 57 -3.27 6.16 -8.24
C ALA A 57 -4.26 7.18 -7.69
N THR A 58 -5.03 6.84 -6.64
CA THR A 58 -6.10 7.70 -6.12
C THR A 58 -5.81 8.22 -4.72
N VAL A 59 -5.72 9.54 -4.57
CA VAL A 59 -5.72 10.21 -3.25
C VAL A 59 -7.13 10.19 -2.61
N VAL A 60 -8.18 10.01 -3.42
CA VAL A 60 -9.59 10.24 -3.01
C VAL A 60 -10.28 8.99 -2.46
N PHE A 61 -9.88 7.79 -2.88
CA PHE A 61 -10.47 6.56 -2.35
C PHE A 61 -9.56 5.94 -1.28
N PRO A 62 -10.03 5.80 -0.02
CA PRO A 62 -9.30 5.09 1.02
C PRO A 62 -9.37 3.58 0.74
N VAL A 63 -8.69 3.13 -0.30
CA VAL A 63 -8.46 1.71 -0.57
C VAL A 63 -7.27 1.31 0.31
N PRO A 64 -7.43 0.36 1.24
CA PRO A 64 -6.35 0.00 2.13
C PRO A 64 -5.37 -0.94 1.40
N GLY A 65 -4.53 -0.38 0.52
CA GLY A 65 -3.56 -1.13 -0.28
C GLY A 65 -2.66 -2.03 0.57
N LEU A 66 -2.04 -1.48 1.62
CA LEU A 66 -1.21 -2.24 2.56
C LEU A 66 -1.99 -3.36 3.29
N ALA A 67 -3.24 -3.11 3.69
CA ALA A 67 -4.05 -4.14 4.34
C ALA A 67 -4.43 -5.25 3.36
N THR A 68 -4.66 -4.89 2.10
CA THR A 68 -4.91 -5.85 1.01
C THR A 68 -3.70 -6.74 0.79
N VAL A 69 -2.50 -6.16 0.70
CA VAL A 69 -1.24 -6.89 0.55
C VAL A 69 -1.00 -7.82 1.74
N PHE A 70 -1.24 -7.34 2.97
CA PHE A 70 -1.10 -8.14 4.19
C PHE A 70 -2.07 -9.33 4.20
N ALA A 71 -3.37 -9.08 3.96
CA ALA A 71 -4.39 -10.12 3.94
C ALA A 71 -4.16 -11.11 2.79
N ALA A 72 -3.76 -10.63 1.62
CA ALA A 72 -3.42 -11.48 0.49
C ALA A 72 -2.19 -12.34 0.76
N GLY A 73 -1.15 -11.81 1.42
CA GLY A 73 0.02 -12.56 1.81
C GLY A 73 -0.27 -13.68 2.81
N ALA A 74 -1.37 -13.57 3.57
CA ALA A 74 -1.86 -14.63 4.44
C ALA A 74 -2.43 -15.82 3.64
N VAL A 75 -3.01 -15.58 2.46
CA VAL A 75 -3.74 -16.61 1.70
C VAL A 75 -2.94 -17.14 0.51
N PHE A 76 -2.16 -16.29 -0.13
CA PHE A 76 -1.45 -16.57 -1.38
C PHE A 76 0.06 -16.67 -1.18
N ASN A 77 0.82 -16.97 -2.24
CA ASN A 77 2.27 -16.96 -2.18
C ASN A 77 2.77 -15.51 -1.93
N PRO A 78 3.42 -15.22 -0.79
CA PRO A 78 3.74 -13.85 -0.41
C PRO A 78 4.73 -13.15 -1.35
N ILE A 79 5.58 -13.91 -2.05
CA ILE A 79 6.52 -13.35 -3.04
C ILE A 79 5.74 -12.89 -4.28
N LEU A 80 4.81 -13.71 -4.79
CA LEU A 80 3.98 -13.33 -5.94
C LEU A 80 3.03 -12.18 -5.59
N VAL A 81 2.47 -12.17 -4.37
CA VAL A 81 1.70 -11.03 -3.87
C VAL A 81 2.55 -9.77 -3.89
N GLY A 82 3.76 -9.81 -3.33
CA GLY A 82 4.66 -8.66 -3.28
C GLY A 82 5.05 -8.12 -4.66
N VAL A 83 5.33 -9.00 -5.63
CA VAL A 83 5.65 -8.59 -7.01
C VAL A 83 4.44 -7.96 -7.71
N MET A 84 3.25 -8.58 -7.60
CA MET A 84 2.04 -8.06 -8.26
C MET A 84 1.55 -6.76 -7.63
N ALA A 85 1.61 -6.67 -6.30
CA ALA A 85 1.32 -5.46 -5.55
C ALA A 85 2.30 -4.34 -5.93
N GLY A 86 3.60 -4.62 -5.90
CA GLY A 86 4.65 -3.67 -6.23
C GLY A 86 4.58 -3.17 -7.66
N LEU A 87 4.13 -4.01 -8.61
CA LEU A 87 3.84 -3.60 -9.98
C LEU A 87 2.64 -2.64 -10.06
N GLY A 88 1.56 -2.95 -9.35
CA GLY A 88 0.39 -2.07 -9.27
C GLY A 88 0.75 -0.71 -8.68
N ASP A 89 1.42 -0.71 -7.54
CA ASP A 89 1.94 0.50 -6.88
C ASP A 89 2.82 1.30 -7.83
N ALA A 90 3.83 0.68 -8.46
CA ALA A 90 4.77 1.39 -9.34
C ALA A 90 4.09 2.04 -10.55
N ILE A 91 3.06 1.41 -11.11
CA ILE A 91 2.25 2.02 -12.18
C ILE A 91 1.38 3.15 -11.60
N GLY A 92 0.78 2.96 -10.43
CA GLY A 92 -0.04 3.99 -9.77
C GLY A 92 0.76 5.26 -9.48
N GLU A 93 2.01 5.13 -9.03
CA GLU A 93 2.92 6.24 -8.73
C GLU A 93 3.32 7.06 -9.98
N LEU A 94 3.17 6.50 -11.19
CA LEU A 94 3.34 7.27 -12.41
C LEU A 94 2.32 8.40 -12.51
N THR A 95 1.15 8.28 -11.87
CA THR A 95 0.17 9.38 -11.82
C THR A 95 0.74 10.60 -11.09
N GLY A 96 1.37 10.41 -9.93
CA GLY A 96 2.07 11.47 -9.19
C GLY A 96 3.25 12.03 -9.97
N TYR A 97 4.05 11.17 -10.62
CA TYR A 97 5.12 11.60 -11.51
C TYR A 97 4.61 12.48 -12.65
N LEU A 98 3.53 12.08 -13.33
CA LEU A 98 2.93 12.84 -14.42
C LEU A 98 2.34 14.16 -13.93
N ALA A 99 1.72 14.18 -12.74
CA ALA A 99 1.22 15.41 -12.13
C ALA A 99 2.36 16.43 -11.91
N GLY A 100 3.51 15.98 -11.37
CA GLY A 100 4.69 16.83 -11.22
C GLY A 100 5.31 17.26 -12.55
N TYR A 101 5.31 16.36 -13.54
CA TYR A 101 5.83 16.66 -14.89
C TYR A 101 4.98 17.70 -15.63
N ALA A 102 3.66 17.69 -15.41
CA ALA A 102 2.69 18.59 -16.04
C ALA A 102 2.50 19.93 -15.30
N GLY A 103 2.66 19.96 -13.97
CA GLY A 103 2.35 21.12 -13.13
C GLY A 103 3.42 21.40 -12.07
N GLN A 104 4.57 21.96 -12.50
CA GLN A 104 5.68 22.36 -11.60
C GLN A 104 5.27 23.31 -10.46
N GLU A 105 4.11 23.99 -10.54
CA GLU A 105 3.65 24.97 -9.54
C GLU A 105 2.83 24.38 -8.38
N VAL A 106 2.47 23.09 -8.39
CA VAL A 106 1.61 22.46 -7.36
C VAL A 106 2.40 21.99 -6.13
N ILE A 107 3.65 22.43 -5.98
CA ILE A 107 4.51 22.01 -4.88
C ILE A 107 4.32 22.97 -3.70
N GLU A 108 3.33 22.68 -2.87
CA GLU A 108 3.00 23.49 -1.68
C GLU A 108 4.14 23.50 -0.64
N ASN A 109 5.01 22.49 -0.62
CA ASN A 109 6.07 22.34 0.39
C ASN A 109 7.49 22.48 -0.18
N GLN A 110 7.90 23.74 -0.37
CA GLN A 110 9.22 24.14 -0.89
C GLN A 110 10.39 23.50 -0.12
N ALA A 111 10.30 23.35 1.21
CA ALA A 111 11.39 22.79 2.02
C ALA A 111 11.63 21.29 1.76
N VAL A 112 10.54 20.52 1.61
CA VAL A 112 10.61 19.09 1.28
C VAL A 112 11.11 18.91 -0.14
N TYR A 113 10.64 19.76 -1.07
CA TYR A 113 11.07 19.75 -2.46
C TYR A 113 12.57 20.00 -2.63
N THR A 114 13.12 21.06 -2.02
CA THR A 114 14.57 21.37 -2.11
C THR A 114 15.41 20.22 -1.57
N ARG A 115 14.97 19.57 -0.48
CA ARG A 115 15.67 18.41 0.09
C ARG A 115 15.63 17.19 -0.85
N PHE A 116 14.48 16.95 -1.49
CA PHE A 116 14.36 15.92 -2.52
C PHE A 116 15.21 16.23 -3.74
N GLU A 117 15.26 17.48 -4.18
CA GLU A 117 16.10 17.92 -5.29
C GLU A 117 17.58 17.63 -5.00
N GLU A 118 18.07 17.96 -3.81
CA GLU A 118 19.44 17.65 -3.40
C GLU A 118 19.73 16.14 -3.37
N TRP A 119 18.81 15.34 -2.84
CA TRP A 119 18.95 13.88 -2.83
C TRP A 119 18.91 13.29 -4.24
N MET A 120 18.02 13.78 -5.09
CA MET A 120 17.88 13.34 -6.48
C MET A 120 19.11 13.68 -7.32
N LYS A 121 19.69 14.87 -7.12
CA LYS A 121 20.95 15.30 -7.76
C LYS A 121 22.13 14.41 -7.38
N ARG A 122 22.20 13.95 -6.13
CA ARG A 122 23.30 13.10 -5.65
C ARG A 122 23.10 11.63 -6.01
N HIS A 123 21.92 11.06 -5.76
CA HIS A 123 21.64 9.62 -5.90
C HIS A 123 20.18 9.29 -6.25
N GLY A 124 19.57 9.95 -7.25
CA GLY A 124 18.12 9.83 -7.51
C GLY A 124 17.56 8.41 -7.63
N THR A 125 18.25 7.48 -8.31
CA THR A 125 17.84 6.07 -8.41
C THR A 125 17.78 5.40 -7.02
N LEU A 126 18.80 5.62 -6.19
CA LEU A 126 18.87 5.03 -4.84
C LEU A 126 17.86 5.68 -3.91
N THR A 127 17.69 7.01 -4.00
CA THR A 127 16.69 7.75 -3.24
C THR A 127 15.30 7.19 -3.48
N ILE A 128 14.91 6.97 -4.75
CA ILE A 128 13.59 6.42 -5.07
C ILE A 128 13.44 4.99 -4.54
N ILE A 129 14.46 4.13 -4.69
CA ILE A 129 14.40 2.74 -4.17
C ILE A 129 14.20 2.73 -2.65
N LEU A 130 15.05 3.45 -1.91
CA LEU A 130 15.01 3.44 -0.45
C LEU A 130 13.70 4.04 0.07
N LEU A 131 13.23 5.11 -0.57
CA LEU A 131 12.01 5.77 -0.16
C LEU A 131 10.77 4.94 -0.54
N SER A 132 10.78 4.18 -1.64
CA SER A 132 9.65 3.30 -1.98
C SER A 132 9.61 2.01 -1.15
N ALA A 133 10.76 1.57 -0.62
CA ALA A 133 10.88 0.36 0.19
C ALA A 133 10.30 0.50 1.60
N ILE A 134 10.08 1.73 2.07
CA ILE A 134 9.55 2.01 3.41
C ILE A 134 8.12 2.53 3.28
N PRO A 135 7.15 2.03 4.07
CA PRO A 135 5.82 2.63 4.12
C PRO A 135 5.94 4.06 4.67
N ASN A 136 5.92 5.06 3.79
CA ASN A 136 5.98 6.46 4.19
C ASN A 136 5.09 7.33 3.28
N PRO A 137 4.44 8.35 3.86
CA PRO A 137 3.63 9.30 3.09
C PRO A 137 4.47 10.27 2.26
N LEU A 138 5.80 10.23 2.37
CA LEU A 138 6.71 11.12 1.65
C LEU A 138 6.97 10.63 0.21
N PHE A 139 6.68 9.36 -0.09
CA PHE A 139 6.95 8.79 -1.41
C PHE A 139 6.09 9.43 -2.49
N ASP A 140 4.83 9.70 -2.22
CA ASP A 140 3.91 10.35 -3.16
C ASP A 140 4.44 11.75 -3.56
N LEU A 141 4.99 12.50 -2.59
CA LEU A 141 5.67 13.77 -2.84
C LEU A 141 6.96 13.58 -3.65
N ALA A 142 7.70 12.50 -3.41
CA ALA A 142 8.90 12.17 -4.17
C ALA A 142 8.57 11.83 -5.63
N GLY A 143 7.43 11.18 -5.89
CA GLY A 143 6.91 10.94 -7.24
C GLY A 143 6.67 12.25 -7.99
N ILE A 144 5.92 13.17 -7.37
CA ILE A 144 5.68 14.52 -7.91
C ILE A 144 6.99 15.27 -8.14
N ALA A 145 7.89 15.28 -7.16
CA ALA A 145 9.18 15.95 -7.28
C ALA A 145 10.04 15.34 -8.41
N ALA A 146 10.07 14.01 -8.55
CA ALA A 146 10.79 13.34 -9.65
C ALA A 146 10.23 13.74 -11.01
N GLY A 147 8.91 13.90 -11.13
CA GLY A 147 8.24 14.43 -12.33
C GLY A 147 8.64 15.87 -12.64
N ALA A 148 8.56 16.74 -11.64
CA ALA A 148 8.90 18.16 -11.74
C ALA A 148 10.37 18.38 -12.13
N LEU A 149 11.27 17.53 -11.64
CA LEU A 149 12.70 17.51 -11.95
C LEU A 149 13.03 16.80 -13.27
N ARG A 150 12.03 16.33 -14.02
CA ARG A 150 12.20 15.60 -15.30
C ARG A 150 13.12 14.37 -15.17
N PHE A 151 13.09 13.68 -14.04
CA PHE A 151 13.89 12.48 -13.83
C PHE A 151 13.48 11.37 -14.83
N PRO A 152 14.40 10.61 -15.44
CA PRO A 152 14.02 9.66 -16.49
C PRO A 152 12.95 8.66 -16.04
N VAL A 153 11.79 8.65 -16.72
CA VAL A 153 10.60 7.87 -16.31
C VAL A 153 10.89 6.38 -16.15
N THR A 154 11.73 5.81 -17.03
CA THR A 154 12.12 4.40 -16.93
C THR A 154 12.93 4.12 -15.66
N ARG A 155 13.82 5.04 -15.27
CA ARG A 155 14.60 4.90 -14.03
C ARG A 155 13.69 5.06 -12.82
N PHE A 156 12.77 6.02 -12.86
CA PHE A 156 11.77 6.20 -11.80
C PHE A 156 10.93 4.93 -11.62
N PHE A 157 10.35 4.43 -12.70
CA PHE A 157 9.51 3.24 -12.71
C PHE A 157 10.25 2.01 -12.18
N LEU A 158 11.46 1.72 -12.69
CA LEU A 158 12.23 0.56 -12.26
C LEU A 158 12.67 0.67 -10.78
N SER A 159 13.09 1.87 -10.35
CA SER A 159 13.43 2.11 -8.94
C SER A 159 12.22 1.94 -8.02
N CYS A 160 11.07 2.48 -8.41
CA CYS A 160 9.82 2.35 -7.67
C CYS A 160 9.36 0.89 -7.64
N LEU A 161 9.40 0.18 -8.77
CA LEU A 161 9.04 -1.22 -8.87
C LEU A 161 9.88 -2.07 -7.92
N LEU A 162 11.20 -1.87 -7.87
CA LEU A 162 12.08 -2.59 -6.97
C LEU A 162 11.74 -2.31 -5.50
N GLY A 163 11.69 -1.05 -5.10
CA GLY A 163 11.44 -0.71 -3.69
C GLY A 163 10.03 -1.09 -3.25
N LYS A 164 8.99 -0.82 -4.06
CA LYS A 164 7.61 -1.22 -3.75
C LYS A 164 7.47 -2.75 -3.70
N SER A 165 8.10 -3.50 -4.61
CA SER A 165 8.08 -4.97 -4.55
C SER A 165 8.72 -5.49 -3.26
N VAL A 166 9.83 -4.88 -2.80
CA VAL A 166 10.44 -5.24 -1.50
C VAL A 166 9.48 -4.93 -0.35
N LYS A 167 8.95 -3.71 -0.30
CA LYS A 167 7.97 -3.27 0.72
C LYS A 167 6.76 -4.21 0.77
N ASP A 168 6.13 -4.47 -0.37
CA ASP A 168 4.93 -5.28 -0.44
C ASP A 168 5.21 -6.76 -0.18
N THR A 169 6.40 -7.27 -0.56
CA THR A 169 6.82 -8.62 -0.16
C THR A 169 7.00 -8.70 1.35
N MET A 170 7.60 -7.70 2.00
CA MET A 170 7.74 -7.67 3.47
C MET A 170 6.37 -7.65 4.16
N VAL A 171 5.42 -6.86 3.64
CA VAL A 171 4.04 -6.79 4.16
C VAL A 171 3.30 -8.11 3.93
N ALA A 172 3.45 -8.72 2.76
CA ALA A 172 2.84 -10.01 2.46
C ALA A 172 3.43 -11.13 3.32
N LEU A 173 4.75 -11.13 3.57
CA LEU A 173 5.40 -12.07 4.49
C LEU A 173 4.91 -11.88 5.93
N ALA A 174 4.71 -10.64 6.38
CA ALA A 174 4.11 -10.39 7.69
C ALA A 174 2.70 -10.99 7.78
N GLY A 175 1.90 -10.86 6.72
CA GLY A 175 0.60 -11.51 6.59
C GLY A 175 0.69 -13.04 6.67
N TYR A 176 1.59 -13.64 5.88
CA TYR A 176 1.85 -15.08 5.85
C TYR A 176 2.20 -15.63 7.24
N TYR A 177 3.17 -15.01 7.91
CA TYR A 177 3.61 -15.45 9.23
C TYR A 177 2.56 -15.19 10.32
N SER A 178 1.71 -14.16 10.18
CA SER A 178 0.66 -13.88 11.15
C SER A 178 -0.31 -15.06 11.33
N LEU A 179 -0.69 -15.75 10.24
CA LEU A 179 -1.55 -16.93 10.32
C LEU A 179 -0.85 -18.11 11.02
N THR A 180 0.41 -18.37 10.68
CA THR A 180 1.17 -19.46 11.32
C THR A 180 1.31 -19.25 12.84
N PHE A 181 1.44 -17.99 13.27
CA PHE A 181 1.46 -17.63 14.69
C PHE A 181 0.11 -17.88 15.36
N VAL A 182 -0.99 -17.49 14.72
CA VAL A 182 -2.35 -17.69 15.23
C VAL A 182 -2.71 -19.18 15.32
N GLU A 183 -2.40 -19.97 14.29
CA GLU A 183 -2.62 -21.42 14.30
C GLU A 183 -1.86 -22.13 15.42
N ARG A 184 -0.64 -21.66 15.73
CA ARG A 184 0.19 -22.20 16.82
C ARG A 184 -0.34 -21.84 18.21
N PHE A 185 -1.10 -20.75 18.34
CA PHE A 185 -1.67 -20.31 19.62
C PHE A 185 -3.04 -20.95 19.91
N ILE A 186 -3.76 -21.35 18.86
CA ILE A 186 -5.09 -21.98 18.96
C ILE A 186 -5.00 -23.50 19.19
N ARG A 187 -3.85 -24.13 18.93
CA ARG A 187 -3.62 -25.57 19.04
C ARG A 187 -2.83 -25.93 20.28
#